data_AF-A0A1R1MK95-F1
#
_entry.id   AF-A0A1R1MK95-F1
#
_cell.length_a   1.000
_cell.length_b   1.000
_cell.length_c   1.000
_cell.angle_alpha   90.00
_cell.angle_beta   90.00
_cell.angle_gamma   90.00
#
_symmetry.space_group_name_H-M   'P 1'
#
loop_
_entity.id
_entity.type
_entity.pdbx_description
1 polymer ?
#
loop_
_entity_poly.entity_id
_entity_poly.type
_entity_poly.pdbx_seq_one_letter_code
_entity_poly.pdbx_strand_id
1 'polypeptide(L)'
;MIEVIKLGNLVYENAELKILQPTAFNESGEPTEFEEILNPIFPQDIDSLKVAFKDTLDWFTTRYINQKLQEIQEDLQDLVSESNYLEGVFLSLGYDINQVKAEVTKVAMGVEDIATAQANLSLPDEHLPYLERSVEIAKIFKWKEDVWKAEEQLEAKVDGYTDYESLLDFDVKTECETAYSEIPLEV
;
A
#
# COMPACT_ATOMS: atom_id res chain seq x y z
N MET A 1 -10.40 -23.20 -2.06
CA MET A 1 -9.60 -22.13 -2.70
C MET A 1 -10.25 -20.86 -2.20
N ILE A 2 -9.59 -20.13 -1.30
CA ILE A 2 -10.22 -19.05 -0.52
C ILE A 2 -9.92 -17.75 -1.27
N GLU A 3 -10.95 -17.16 -1.88
CA GLU A 3 -10.91 -15.80 -2.42
C GLU A 3 -10.89 -14.82 -1.25
N VAL A 4 -10.00 -13.83 -1.32
CA VAL A 4 -9.82 -12.82 -0.28
C VAL A 4 -10.24 -11.49 -0.87
N ILE A 5 -11.46 -11.08 -0.57
CA ILE A 5 -11.93 -9.70 -0.78
C ILE A 5 -12.11 -9.13 0.62
N LYS A 6 -11.40 -8.06 0.93
CA LYS A 6 -11.62 -7.30 2.16
C LYS A 6 -12.53 -6.11 1.82
N LEU A 7 -13.27 -5.60 2.80
CA LEU A 7 -14.13 -4.41 2.70
C LEU A 7 -14.16 -3.66 4.05
N GLY A 8 -13.46 -2.54 4.20
CA GLY A 8 -13.60 -1.72 5.40
C GLY A 8 -12.80 -2.12 6.64
N ASN A 9 -13.29 -1.62 7.78
CA ASN A 9 -12.96 -2.11 9.14
C ASN A 9 -13.51 -3.53 9.45
N LEU A 10 -14.13 -4.20 8.47
CA LEU A 10 -14.65 -5.56 8.59
C LEU A 10 -13.73 -6.52 7.82
N VAL A 11 -13.09 -7.43 8.55
CA VAL A 11 -12.36 -8.56 7.97
C VAL A 11 -13.36 -9.68 7.74
N TYR A 12 -14.03 -9.69 6.58
CA TYR A 12 -14.84 -10.83 6.16
C TYR A 12 -13.95 -11.92 5.54
N GLU A 13 -13.08 -12.49 6.37
CA GLU A 13 -12.56 -13.82 6.07
C GLU A 13 -13.73 -14.80 6.04
N ASN A 14 -13.86 -15.56 4.96
CA ASN A 14 -14.85 -16.66 4.84
C ASN A 14 -16.32 -16.25 4.74
N ALA A 15 -16.64 -15.06 4.22
CA ALA A 15 -18.03 -14.73 3.90
C ALA A 15 -18.33 -14.97 2.42
N GLU A 16 -19.37 -15.76 2.16
CA GLU A 16 -19.90 -15.91 0.81
C GLU A 16 -20.61 -14.60 0.39
N LEU A 17 -20.27 -14.09 -0.79
CA LEU A 17 -20.87 -12.87 -1.36
C LEU A 17 -22.39 -13.02 -1.46
N LYS A 18 -22.85 -14.22 -1.83
CA LYS A 18 -24.26 -14.56 -1.91
C LYS A 18 -24.58 -15.70 -0.95
N ILE A 19 -25.74 -15.64 -0.33
CA ILE A 19 -26.26 -16.68 0.57
C ILE A 19 -27.62 -17.16 0.07
N LEU A 20 -27.97 -18.39 0.44
CA LEU A 20 -29.31 -18.92 0.20
C LEU A 20 -30.25 -18.49 1.33
N GLN A 21 -31.20 -17.61 1.01
CA GLN A 21 -32.27 -17.22 1.92
C GLN A 21 -33.50 -18.10 1.70
N PRO A 22 -34.04 -18.75 2.74
CA PRO A 22 -35.32 -19.44 2.66
C PRO A 22 -36.46 -18.51 2.25
N THR A 23 -37.26 -18.91 1.24
CA THR A 23 -38.43 -18.17 0.75
C THR A 23 -39.76 -18.86 1.04
N ALA A 24 -39.75 -20.18 1.29
CA ALA A 24 -40.92 -20.96 1.68
C ALA A 24 -40.57 -22.03 2.73
N PHE A 25 -41.56 -22.39 3.56
CA PHE A 25 -41.42 -23.36 4.64
C PHE A 25 -42.57 -24.38 4.60
N ASN A 26 -42.30 -25.64 4.96
CA ASN A 26 -43.33 -26.66 5.13
C ASN A 26 -44.09 -26.50 6.48
N GLU A 27 -45.11 -27.33 6.70
CA GLU A 27 -45.92 -27.32 7.93
C GLU A 27 -45.10 -27.62 9.22
N SER A 28 -43.92 -28.23 9.08
CA SER A 28 -42.97 -28.50 10.18
C SER A 28 -42.00 -27.35 10.44
N GLY A 29 -42.04 -26.28 9.63
CA GLY A 29 -41.14 -25.13 9.72
C GLY A 29 -39.77 -25.32 9.07
N GLU A 30 -39.59 -26.36 8.24
CA GLU A 30 -38.35 -26.57 7.49
C GLU A 30 -38.39 -25.82 6.15
N PRO A 31 -37.29 -25.18 5.72
CA PRO A 31 -37.21 -24.53 4.41
C PRO A 31 -37.46 -25.51 3.26
N THR A 32 -38.29 -25.11 2.29
CA THR A 32 -38.56 -25.89 1.08
C THR A 32 -38.12 -25.21 -0.21
N GLU A 33 -38.00 -23.88 -0.19
CA GLU A 33 -37.53 -23.07 -1.32
C GLU A 33 -36.51 -22.05 -0.81
N PHE A 34 -35.54 -21.73 -1.67
CA PHE A 34 -34.47 -20.79 -1.37
C PHE A 34 -34.26 -19.85 -2.56
N GLU A 35 -33.87 -18.62 -2.25
CA GLU A 35 -33.40 -17.63 -3.21
C GLU A 35 -31.95 -17.28 -2.89
N GLU A 36 -31.13 -17.10 -3.93
CA GLU A 36 -29.77 -16.60 -3.77
C GLU A 36 -29.83 -15.07 -3.65
N ILE A 37 -29.44 -14.55 -2.49
CA ILE A 37 -29.40 -13.11 -2.20
C ILE A 37 -27.97 -12.65 -1.93
N LEU A 38 -27.70 -11.37 -2.14
CA LEU A 38 -26.49 -10.75 -1.60
C LEU A 38 -26.47 -10.92 -0.09
N ASN A 39 -25.32 -11.32 0.44
CA ASN A 39 -25.16 -11.50 1.87
C ASN A 39 -25.38 -10.15 2.60
N PRO A 40 -26.35 -10.03 3.53
CA PRO A 40 -26.74 -8.75 4.13
C PRO A 40 -25.64 -8.03 4.91
N ILE A 41 -24.52 -8.72 5.17
CA ILE A 41 -23.33 -8.13 5.78
C ILE A 41 -22.62 -7.14 4.84
N PHE A 42 -22.81 -7.26 3.52
CA PHE A 42 -22.25 -6.32 2.54
C PHE A 42 -23.09 -5.04 2.53
N PRO A 43 -22.47 -3.87 2.30
CA PRO A 43 -23.23 -2.63 2.08
C PRO A 43 -24.24 -2.81 0.94
N GLN A 44 -25.45 -2.31 1.07
CA GLN A 44 -26.52 -2.53 0.07
C GLN A 44 -26.62 -1.40 -0.96
N ASP A 45 -25.88 -0.31 -0.74
CA ASP A 45 -25.77 0.82 -1.65
C ASP A 45 -24.34 0.94 -2.20
N ILE A 46 -24.24 1.44 -3.42
CA ILE A 46 -22.97 1.53 -4.14
C ILE A 46 -21.96 2.46 -3.46
N ASP A 47 -22.43 3.55 -2.84
CA ASP A 47 -21.53 4.52 -2.21
C ASP A 47 -20.85 3.92 -0.98
N SER A 48 -21.61 3.22 -0.14
CA SER A 48 -21.08 2.49 1.01
C SER A 48 -20.20 1.31 0.57
N LEU A 49 -20.53 0.66 -0.54
CA LEU A 49 -19.68 -0.38 -1.12
C LEU A 49 -18.32 0.19 -1.54
N LYS A 50 -18.30 1.31 -2.27
CA LYS A 50 -17.06 2.00 -2.68
C LYS A 50 -16.16 2.34 -1.50
N VAL A 51 -16.74 2.88 -0.42
CA VAL A 51 -15.98 3.19 0.80
C VAL A 51 -15.32 1.92 1.35
N ALA A 52 -16.05 0.81 1.39
CA ALA A 52 -15.51 -0.43 1.90
C ALA A 52 -14.38 -1.00 1.00
N PHE A 53 -14.51 -0.85 -0.32
CA PHE A 53 -13.46 -1.21 -1.28
C PHE A 53 -12.19 -0.37 -1.09
N LYS A 54 -12.32 0.93 -0.86
CA LYS A 54 -11.20 1.83 -0.60
C LYS A 54 -10.47 1.52 0.70
N ASP A 55 -11.21 1.33 1.80
CA ASP A 55 -10.64 0.89 3.08
C ASP A 55 -9.88 -0.45 2.94
N THR A 56 -10.24 -1.24 1.93
CA THR A 56 -9.56 -2.51 1.64
C THR A 56 -8.29 -2.34 0.86
N LEU A 57 -8.34 -1.47 -0.15
CA LEU A 57 -7.16 -1.03 -0.86
C LEU A 57 -6.14 -0.54 0.17
N ASP A 58 -6.48 0.42 1.03
CA ASP A 58 -5.59 0.94 2.08
C ASP A 58 -4.98 -0.17 2.96
N TRP A 59 -5.79 -1.15 3.36
CA TRP A 59 -5.28 -2.25 4.17
C TRP A 59 -4.32 -3.18 3.42
N PHE A 60 -4.65 -3.58 2.19
CA PHE A 60 -3.78 -4.45 1.39
C PHE A 60 -2.46 -3.75 1.10
N THR A 61 -2.55 -2.47 0.77
CA THR A 61 -1.47 -1.51 0.54
C THR A 61 -0.56 -1.45 1.76
N THR A 62 -1.11 -1.16 2.94
CA THR A 62 -0.40 -1.17 4.24
C THR A 62 0.27 -2.52 4.53
N ARG A 63 -0.44 -3.63 4.33
CA ARG A 63 0.09 -4.98 4.56
C ARG A 63 1.25 -5.29 3.62
N TYR A 64 1.10 -4.99 2.33
CA TYR A 64 2.12 -5.21 1.32
C TYR A 64 3.41 -4.47 1.66
N ILE A 65 3.31 -3.20 2.04
CA ILE A 65 4.48 -2.42 2.46
C ILE A 65 5.16 -3.03 3.66
N ASN A 66 4.40 -3.30 4.72
CA ASN A 66 4.99 -3.85 5.95
C ASN A 66 5.63 -5.23 5.72
N GLN A 67 5.04 -6.07 4.86
CA GLN A 67 5.63 -7.34 4.49
C GLN A 67 6.97 -7.15 3.76
N LYS A 68 7.03 -6.25 2.78
CA LYS A 68 8.26 -5.99 2.02
C LYS A 68 9.36 -5.39 2.86
N LEU A 69 9.03 -4.47 3.76
CA LEU A 69 9.98 -3.93 4.74
C LEU A 69 10.53 -5.04 5.65
N GLN A 70 9.66 -5.93 6.16
CA GLN A 70 10.10 -7.08 6.95
C GLN A 70 11.01 -8.04 6.16
N GLU A 71 10.75 -8.27 4.87
CA GLU A 71 11.60 -9.10 4.00
C GLU A 71 13.04 -8.57 3.91
N ILE A 72 13.23 -7.25 4.01
CA ILE A 72 14.54 -6.58 4.00
C ILE A 72 15.03 -6.20 5.41
N GLN A 73 14.34 -6.68 6.45
CA GLN A 73 14.65 -6.43 7.87
C GLN A 73 14.60 -4.94 8.27
N GLU A 74 13.75 -4.16 7.59
CA GLU A 74 13.51 -2.75 7.89
C GLU A 74 12.14 -2.56 8.55
N ASP A 75 12.00 -1.46 9.30
CA ASP A 75 10.74 -0.98 9.86
C ASP A 75 10.55 0.51 9.56
N LEU A 76 9.33 0.92 9.26
CA LEU A 76 9.06 2.29 8.83
C LEU A 76 9.38 3.33 9.93
N GLN A 77 9.09 3.01 11.20
CA GLN A 77 9.37 3.91 12.31
C GLN A 77 10.88 4.03 12.56
N ASP A 78 11.60 2.92 12.42
CA ASP A 78 13.06 2.91 12.54
C ASP A 78 13.71 3.70 11.41
N LEU A 79 13.27 3.50 10.15
CA LEU A 79 13.75 4.27 8.99
C LEU A 79 13.52 5.78 9.15
N VAL A 80 12.35 6.20 9.66
CA VAL A 80 12.07 7.63 9.93
C VAL A 80 12.99 8.16 11.02
N SER A 81 13.21 7.38 12.08
CA SER A 81 14.09 7.78 13.18
C SER A 81 15.55 7.89 12.72
N GLU A 82 16.01 6.93 11.92
CA GLU A 82 17.36 6.89 11.36
C GLU A 82 17.58 8.03 10.35
N SER A 83 16.59 8.32 9.50
CA SER A 83 16.62 9.47 8.60
C SER A 83 16.86 10.77 9.37
N ASN A 84 16.08 11.03 10.43
CA ASN A 84 16.27 12.21 11.27
C ASN A 84 17.63 12.23 11.98
N TYR A 85 18.13 11.07 12.41
CA TYR A 85 19.46 10.95 13.00
C TYR A 85 20.55 11.33 11.99
N LEU A 86 20.49 10.83 10.76
CA LEU A 86 21.45 11.14 9.69
C LEU A 86 21.42 12.63 9.35
N GLU A 87 20.25 13.27 9.32
CA GLU A 87 20.15 14.72 9.17
C GLU A 87 20.93 15.47 10.27
N GLY A 88 20.79 15.01 11.52
CA GLY A 88 21.55 15.53 12.65
C GLY A 88 23.07 15.31 12.52
N VAL A 89 23.49 14.16 12.00
CA VAL A 89 24.90 13.87 11.70
C VAL A 89 25.45 14.86 10.68
N PHE A 90 24.79 15.03 9.54
CA PHE A 90 25.23 15.99 8.51
C PHE A 90 25.32 17.42 9.03
N LEU A 91 24.32 17.86 9.81
CA LEU A 91 24.36 19.18 10.45
C LEU A 91 25.54 19.32 11.41
N SER A 92 25.83 18.30 12.22
CA SER A 92 26.96 18.32 13.16
C SER A 92 28.32 18.37 12.46
N LEU A 93 28.40 17.82 11.25
CA LEU A 93 29.57 17.84 10.38
C LEU A 93 29.68 19.13 9.55
N GLY A 94 28.71 20.05 9.68
CA GLY A 94 28.74 21.37 9.05
C GLY A 94 28.16 21.43 7.62
N TYR A 95 27.41 20.41 7.19
CA TYR A 95 26.76 20.42 5.88
C TYR A 95 25.43 21.20 5.89
N ASP A 96 25.09 21.81 4.76
CA ASP A 96 23.73 22.33 4.53
C ASP A 96 22.78 21.17 4.27
N ILE A 97 21.86 20.96 5.20
CA ILE A 97 20.92 19.85 5.14
C ILE A 97 19.99 19.91 3.93
N ASN A 98 19.65 21.10 3.43
CA ASN A 98 18.79 21.22 2.25
C ASN A 98 19.54 20.76 1.00
N GLN A 99 20.83 21.05 0.91
CA GLN A 99 21.67 20.56 -0.17
C GLN A 99 21.83 19.03 -0.09
N VAL A 100 22.11 18.49 1.09
CA VAL A 100 22.20 17.03 1.30
C VAL A 100 20.91 16.33 0.88
N LYS A 101 19.75 16.83 1.32
CA LYS A 101 18.43 16.29 0.92
C LYS A 101 18.24 16.32 -0.59
N ALA A 102 18.56 17.44 -1.24
CA ALA A 102 18.42 17.57 -2.69
C ALA A 102 19.28 16.53 -3.44
N GLU A 103 20.53 16.34 -3.02
CA GLU A 103 21.43 15.35 -3.63
C GLU A 103 20.96 13.92 -3.36
N VAL A 104 20.57 13.59 -2.13
CA VAL A 104 19.98 12.28 -1.77
C VAL A 104 18.75 11.98 -2.62
N THR A 105 17.84 12.95 -2.77
CA THR A 105 16.64 12.79 -3.59
C THR A 105 16.97 12.52 -5.05
N LYS A 106 17.92 13.25 -5.65
CA LYS A 106 18.33 13.00 -7.04
C LYS A 106 18.86 11.58 -7.24
N VAL A 107 19.68 11.09 -6.32
CA VAL A 107 20.21 9.73 -6.39
C VAL A 107 19.11 8.69 -6.20
N ALA A 108 18.24 8.86 -5.20
CA ALA A 108 17.09 7.97 -4.99
C ALA A 108 16.12 7.97 -6.17
N MET A 109 16.08 9.06 -6.95
CA MET A 109 15.29 9.16 -8.17
C MET A 109 15.99 8.61 -9.42
N GLY A 110 17.26 8.18 -9.32
CA GLY A 110 18.06 7.71 -10.45
C GLY A 110 18.50 8.82 -11.42
N VAL A 111 18.46 10.08 -10.98
CA VAL A 111 18.87 11.25 -11.79
C VAL A 111 20.40 11.37 -11.80
N GLU A 112 21.05 11.04 -10.69
CA GLU A 112 22.50 11.07 -10.51
C GLU A 112 22.95 9.82 -9.73
N ASP A 113 24.26 9.52 -9.74
CA ASP A 113 24.83 8.44 -8.93
C ASP A 113 25.41 8.96 -7.60
N ILE A 114 25.70 8.03 -6.68
CA ILE A 114 26.24 8.36 -5.35
C ILE A 114 27.58 9.12 -5.46
N ALA A 115 28.42 8.78 -6.44
CA ALA A 115 29.71 9.44 -6.63
C ALA A 115 29.56 10.93 -7.01
N THR A 116 28.57 11.24 -7.85
CA THR A 116 28.23 12.60 -8.25
C THR A 116 27.69 13.39 -7.06
N ALA A 117 26.78 12.82 -6.27
CA ALA A 117 26.28 13.43 -5.05
C ALA A 117 27.38 13.69 -4.02
N GLN A 118 28.28 12.72 -3.81
CA GLN A 118 29.44 12.85 -2.94
C GLN A 118 30.33 14.03 -3.37
N ALA A 119 30.61 14.14 -4.68
CA ALA A 119 31.41 15.23 -5.23
C ALA A 119 30.72 16.59 -5.07
N ASN A 120 29.40 16.68 -5.33
CA ASN A 120 28.61 17.91 -5.19
C ASN A 120 28.59 18.43 -3.74
N LEU A 121 28.58 17.51 -2.77
CA LEU A 121 28.63 17.84 -1.35
C LEU A 121 30.05 18.09 -0.84
N SER A 122 31.08 17.87 -1.68
CA SER A 122 32.49 17.84 -1.25
C SER A 122 32.68 16.94 -0.03
N LEU A 123 32.02 15.78 -0.05
CA LEU A 123 31.93 14.87 1.07
C LEU A 123 33.15 13.94 1.13
N PRO A 124 33.95 13.98 2.21
CA PRO A 124 35.06 13.06 2.41
C PRO A 124 34.59 11.60 2.44
N ASP A 125 35.45 10.68 2.02
CA ASP A 125 35.15 9.24 1.98
C ASP A 125 34.72 8.68 3.35
N GLU A 126 35.23 9.25 4.45
CA GLU A 126 34.85 8.86 5.82
C GLU A 126 33.37 9.12 6.14
N HIS A 127 32.72 10.05 5.45
CA HIS A 127 31.30 10.36 5.63
C HIS A 127 30.41 9.69 4.57
N LEU A 128 31.00 9.05 3.55
CA LEU A 128 30.27 8.38 2.47
C LEU A 128 29.22 7.37 2.98
N PRO A 129 29.49 6.56 4.02
CA PRO A 129 28.47 5.64 4.55
C PRO A 129 27.18 6.33 5.01
N TYR A 130 27.25 7.58 5.49
CA TYR A 130 26.06 8.34 5.88
C TYR A 130 25.23 8.77 4.66
N LEU A 131 25.89 9.10 3.56
CA LEU A 131 25.24 9.44 2.30
C LEU A 131 24.60 8.20 1.67
N GLU A 132 25.33 7.09 1.61
CA GLU A 132 24.84 5.80 1.10
C GLU A 132 23.57 5.36 1.85
N ARG A 133 23.62 5.37 3.20
CA ARG A 133 22.45 5.00 4.00
C ARG A 133 21.29 5.98 3.83
N SER A 134 21.55 7.28 3.71
CA SER A 134 20.50 8.27 3.44
C SER A 134 19.82 8.01 2.10
N VAL A 135 20.58 7.61 1.08
CA VAL A 135 20.07 7.24 -0.25
C VAL A 135 19.24 5.97 -0.18
N GLU A 136 19.69 4.92 0.51
CA GLU A 136 18.90 3.69 0.72
C GLU A 136 17.54 3.99 1.36
N ILE A 137 17.53 4.74 2.47
CA ILE A 137 16.29 5.12 3.15
C ILE A 137 15.39 5.93 2.22
N ALA A 138 15.96 6.87 1.45
CA ALA A 138 15.19 7.67 0.49
C ALA A 138 14.60 6.83 -0.65
N LYS A 139 15.29 5.78 -1.12
CA LYS A 139 14.75 4.83 -2.11
C LYS A 139 13.57 4.05 -1.53
N ILE A 140 13.66 3.61 -0.27
CA ILE A 140 12.55 2.93 0.41
C ILE A 140 11.33 3.86 0.54
N PHE A 141 11.53 5.11 0.97
CA PHE A 141 10.44 6.08 1.08
C PHE A 141 9.81 6.41 -0.28
N LYS A 142 10.63 6.57 -1.32
CA LYS A 142 10.13 6.76 -2.68
C LYS A 142 9.31 5.57 -3.14
N TRP A 143 9.83 4.36 -2.99
CA TRP A 143 9.11 3.14 -3.36
C TRP A 143 7.75 3.05 -2.66
N LYS A 144 7.71 3.34 -1.35
CA LYS A 144 6.47 3.41 -0.58
C LYS A 144 5.49 4.43 -1.17
N GLU A 145 5.97 5.62 -1.52
CA GLU A 145 5.13 6.66 -2.14
C GLU A 145 4.60 6.21 -3.52
N ASP A 146 5.40 5.52 -4.30
CA ASP A 146 5.00 5.00 -5.61
C ASP A 146 3.93 3.90 -5.48
N VAL A 147 4.03 3.03 -4.46
CA VAL A 147 2.96 2.06 -4.12
C VAL A 147 1.67 2.78 -3.73
N TRP A 148 1.76 3.88 -2.96
CA TRP A 148 0.57 4.64 -2.53
C TRP A 148 -0.08 5.35 -3.71
N LYS A 149 0.70 5.89 -4.65
CA LYS A 149 0.16 6.43 -5.90
C LYS A 149 -0.53 5.38 -6.75
N ALA A 150 -0.05 4.13 -6.74
CA ALA A 150 -0.73 3.04 -7.43
C ALA A 150 -2.06 2.69 -6.75
N GLU A 151 -2.13 2.71 -5.42
CA GLU A 151 -3.40 2.59 -4.70
C GLU A 151 -4.38 3.72 -5.04
N GLU A 152 -3.94 4.99 -5.05
CA GLU A 152 -4.79 6.13 -5.46
C GLU A 152 -5.40 5.92 -6.86
N GLN A 153 -4.66 5.30 -7.79
CA GLN A 153 -5.19 4.95 -9.11
C GLN A 153 -6.26 3.85 -9.04
N LEU A 154 -6.10 2.87 -8.15
CA LEU A 154 -7.12 1.84 -7.91
C LEU A 154 -8.35 2.44 -7.23
N GLU A 155 -8.19 3.36 -6.27
CA GLU A 155 -9.32 4.08 -5.68
C GLU A 155 -10.10 4.88 -6.72
N ALA A 156 -9.39 5.53 -7.65
CA ALA A 156 -10.02 6.24 -8.76
C ALA A 156 -10.78 5.30 -9.70
N LYS A 157 -10.31 4.06 -9.91
CA LYS A 157 -11.07 3.02 -10.63
C LYS A 157 -12.34 2.68 -9.86
N VAL A 158 -12.26 2.45 -8.54
CA VAL A 158 -13.42 2.17 -7.66
C VAL A 158 -14.45 3.30 -7.75
N ASP A 159 -14.01 4.56 -7.72
CA ASP A 159 -14.90 5.72 -7.89
C ASP A 159 -15.62 5.75 -9.23
N GLY A 160 -14.98 5.24 -10.28
CA GLY A 160 -15.51 5.18 -11.64
C GLY A 160 -16.68 4.21 -11.84
N TYR A 161 -16.90 3.26 -10.92
CA TYR A 161 -18.03 2.33 -11.01
C TYR A 161 -19.36 3.04 -10.77
N THR A 162 -20.35 2.79 -11.64
CA THR A 162 -21.69 3.41 -11.55
C THR A 162 -22.79 2.46 -11.12
N ASP A 163 -22.52 1.15 -11.13
CA ASP A 163 -23.45 0.11 -10.73
C ASP A 163 -22.80 -0.86 -9.73
N TYR A 164 -23.64 -1.41 -8.87
CA TYR A 164 -23.25 -2.22 -7.73
C TYR A 164 -22.62 -3.56 -8.14
N GLU A 165 -23.23 -4.25 -9.12
CA GLU A 165 -22.77 -5.56 -9.60
C GLU A 165 -21.38 -5.48 -10.22
N SER A 166 -21.11 -4.47 -11.06
CA SER A 166 -19.77 -4.31 -11.65
C SER A 166 -18.69 -4.05 -10.61
N LEU A 167 -19.02 -3.36 -9.50
CA LEU A 167 -18.08 -3.13 -8.41
C LEU A 167 -17.81 -4.41 -7.60
N LEU A 168 -18.80 -5.30 -7.46
CA LEU A 168 -18.60 -6.60 -6.82
C LEU A 168 -17.61 -7.50 -7.58
N ASP A 169 -17.51 -7.33 -8.90
CA ASP A 169 -16.54 -8.05 -9.73
C ASP A 169 -15.10 -7.51 -9.61
N PHE A 170 -14.88 -6.42 -8.87
CA PHE A 170 -13.54 -5.86 -8.65
C PHE A 170 -12.76 -6.73 -7.67
N ASP A 171 -11.82 -7.54 -8.16
CA ASP A 171 -10.93 -8.32 -7.31
C ASP A 171 -9.80 -7.43 -6.77
N VAL A 172 -10.04 -6.84 -5.59
CA VAL A 172 -9.08 -5.94 -4.93
C VAL A 172 -7.70 -6.58 -4.79
N LYS A 173 -7.65 -7.86 -4.43
CA LYS A 173 -6.37 -8.53 -4.18
C LYS A 173 -5.58 -8.63 -5.47
N THR A 174 -6.20 -9.14 -6.53
CA THR A 174 -5.52 -9.32 -7.82
C THR A 174 -5.10 -7.97 -8.41
N GLU A 175 -5.93 -6.94 -8.29
CA GLU A 175 -5.59 -5.58 -8.76
C GLU A 175 -4.41 -4.99 -7.98
N CYS A 176 -4.40 -5.10 -6.65
CA CYS A 176 -3.27 -4.70 -5.81
C CYS A 176 -1.98 -5.44 -6.16
N GLU A 177 -2.02 -6.78 -6.20
CA GLU A 177 -0.84 -7.60 -6.50
C GLU A 177 -0.26 -7.27 -7.87
N THR A 178 -1.13 -7.07 -8.87
CA THR A 178 -0.71 -6.67 -10.22
C THR A 178 -0.04 -5.30 -10.18
N ALA A 179 -0.72 -4.29 -9.64
CA ALA A 179 -0.23 -2.92 -9.61
C ALA A 179 1.10 -2.78 -8.86
N TYR A 180 1.24 -3.44 -7.70
CA TYR A 180 2.44 -3.28 -6.88
C TYR A 180 3.63 -4.11 -7.36
N SER A 181 3.39 -5.19 -8.13
CA SER A 181 4.47 -6.00 -8.71
C SER A 181 5.30 -5.26 -9.75
N GLU A 182 4.74 -4.20 -10.35
CA GLU A 182 5.42 -3.35 -11.33
C GLU A 182 6.33 -2.29 -10.68
N ILE A 183 6.32 -2.19 -9.34
CA ILE A 183 7.03 -1.16 -8.58
C ILE A 183 8.18 -1.82 -7.79
N PRO A 184 9.40 -1.87 -8.36
CA PRO A 184 10.52 -2.55 -7.72
C PRO A 184 10.98 -1.79 -6.48
N LEU A 185 11.22 -2.53 -5.40
CA LEU A 185 11.95 -2.03 -4.24
C LEU A 185 13.45 -2.22 -4.49
N GLU A 186 14.13 -1.14 -4.85
CA GLU A 186 15.58 -1.12 -5.08
C GLU A 186 16.30 -0.74 -3.78
N VAL A 187 16.71 -1.76 -3.03
CA VAL A 187 17.53 -1.63 -1.81
C VAL A 187 18.83 -2.42 -1.93
#